data_AF-A0A937XJD3-F1
#
_entry.id   AF-A0A937XJD3-F1
#
_cell.length_a   1.000
_cell.length_b   1.000
_cell.length_c   1.000
_cell.angle_alpha   90.00
_cell.angle_beta   90.00
_cell.angle_gamma   90.00
#
_symmetry.space_group_name_H-M   'P 1'
#
loop_
_entity.id
_entity.type
_entity.pdbx_description
1 polymer ?
#
loop_
_entity_poly.entity_id
_entity_poly.type
_entity_poly.pdbx_seq_one_letter_code
_entity_poly.pdbx_strand_id
1 'polypeptide(L)'
;MKLAVWTYEGPPHVGAMRVATGMRSLHYVLHAPQGDTYADLLFTMIERRNQRPPVIYTTFQARDLGSDTAALFKRATQEAFERFAPQAMIV
;
A
#
# COMPACT_ATOMS: atom_id res chain seq x y z
N MET A 1 -15.77 21.79 -1.29
CA MET A 1 -14.60 21.51 -0.41
C MET A 1 -15.05 21.60 1.05
N LYS A 2 -14.41 20.87 1.97
CA LYS A 2 -14.66 20.96 3.42
C LYS A 2 -13.35 21.33 4.12
N LEU A 3 -13.34 22.43 4.86
CA LEU A 3 -12.19 22.78 5.70
C LEU A 3 -12.15 21.81 6.89
N ALA A 4 -11.04 21.09 7.06
CA ALA A 4 -10.85 20.14 8.14
C ALA A 4 -9.40 20.20 8.64
N VAL A 5 -9.24 20.33 9.96
CA VAL A 5 -7.91 20.34 10.62
C VAL A 5 -7.56 18.96 11.18
N TRP A 6 -8.57 18.17 11.54
CA TRP A 6 -8.41 16.83 12.10
C TRP A 6 -9.39 15.87 11.43
N THR A 7 -8.95 14.63 11.23
CA THR A 7 -9.80 13.52 10.83
C THR A 7 -9.72 12.42 11.87
N TYR A 8 -10.87 11.90 12.28
CA TYR A 8 -10.93 10.77 13.23
C TYR A 8 -10.47 9.46 12.58
N GLU A 9 -10.66 9.35 11.26
CA GLU A 9 -10.37 8.15 10.50
C GLU A 9 -9.40 8.47 9.35
N GLY A 10 -8.52 7.51 9.06
CA GLY A 10 -7.70 7.56 7.85
C GLY A 10 -8.50 7.20 6.59
N PRO A 11 -7.91 7.32 5.40
CA PRO A 11 -8.54 6.88 4.16
C PRO A 11 -8.77 5.35 4.16
N PRO A 12 -9.74 4.85 3.38
CA PRO A 12 -10.16 3.44 3.41
C PRO A 12 -9.03 2.46 3.09
N HIS A 13 -8.04 2.84 2.28
CA HIS A 13 -6.89 1.99 1.98
C HIS A 13 -6.02 1.70 3.21
N VAL A 14 -5.97 2.60 4.22
CA VAL A 14 -5.30 2.33 5.50
C VAL A 14 -6.06 1.24 6.27
N GLY A 15 -7.39 1.20 6.15
CA GLY A 15 -8.20 0.09 6.65
C GLY A 15 -7.85 -1.25 6.00
N ALA A 16 -7.72 -1.27 4.67
CA ALA A 16 -7.27 -2.46 3.93
C ALA A 16 -5.86 -2.90 4.35
N MET A 17 -4.92 -1.95 4.55
CA MET A 17 -3.60 -2.25 5.08
C MET A 17 -3.64 -2.88 6.48
N ARG A 18 -4.54 -2.42 7.36
CA ARG A 18 -4.71 -3.01 8.70
C ARG A 18 -5.15 -4.47 8.60
N VAL A 19 -6.05 -4.81 7.68
CA VAL A 19 -6.45 -6.20 7.42
C VAL A 19 -5.28 -7.02 6.90
N ALA A 20 -4.61 -6.56 5.83
CA ALA A 20 -3.47 -7.26 5.24
C ALA A 20 -2.34 -7.51 6.27
N THR A 21 -2.03 -6.50 7.07
CA THR A 21 -1.00 -6.55 8.10
C THR A 21 -1.42 -7.43 9.29
N GLY A 22 -2.71 -7.56 9.56
CA GLY A 22 -3.25 -8.47 10.58
C GLY A 22 -3.19 -9.96 10.19
N MET A 23 -2.99 -10.28 8.91
CA MET A 23 -2.96 -11.65 8.39
C MET A 23 -1.52 -12.12 8.11
N ARG A 24 -1.36 -13.44 7.93
CA ARG A 24 -0.10 -14.06 7.48
C ARG A 24 -0.30 -14.60 6.07
N SER A 25 0.79 -14.61 5.28
CA SER A 25 0.78 -15.13 3.91
C SER A 25 -0.21 -14.44 2.96
N LEU A 26 -0.60 -13.20 3.27
CA LEU A 26 -1.41 -12.32 2.44
C LEU A 26 -0.56 -11.13 2.03
N HIS A 27 -0.62 -10.71 0.76
CA HIS A 27 0.08 -9.51 0.29
C HIS A 27 -0.90 -8.52 -0.32
N TYR A 28 -0.66 -7.23 -0.12
CA TYR A 28 -1.51 -6.17 -0.63
C TYR A 28 -0.73 -5.30 -1.62
N VAL A 29 -1.25 -5.14 -2.84
CA VAL A 29 -0.68 -4.24 -3.83
C VAL A 29 -1.60 -3.02 -3.93
N LEU A 30 -1.09 -1.85 -3.62
CA LEU A 30 -1.84 -0.60 -3.63
C LEU A 30 -1.37 0.28 -4.80
N HIS A 31 -2.29 0.63 -5.70
CA HIS A 31 -2.03 1.65 -6.70
C HIS A 31 -2.08 3.04 -6.06
N ALA A 32 -0.90 3.56 -5.72
CA ALA A 32 -0.75 4.83 -5.02
C ALA A 32 0.44 5.64 -5.55
N PRO A 33 0.39 6.98 -5.44
CA PRO A 33 1.50 7.85 -5.78
C PRO A 33 2.65 7.69 -4.80
N GLN A 34 3.82 8.23 -5.17
CA GLN A 34 4.93 8.34 -4.24
C GLN A 34 4.55 9.18 -3.01
N GLY A 35 4.87 8.67 -1.82
CA GLY A 35 4.65 9.36 -0.53
C GLY A 35 3.63 8.64 0.36
N ASP A 36 2.66 7.93 -0.23
CA ASP A 36 1.63 7.18 0.50
C ASP A 36 2.20 6.03 1.37
N THR A 37 3.48 5.70 1.18
CA THR A 37 4.24 4.79 2.06
C THR A 37 4.35 5.29 3.50
N TYR A 38 3.98 6.54 3.80
CA TYR A 38 3.91 7.04 5.19
C TYR A 38 3.04 6.13 6.08
N ALA A 39 2.03 5.47 5.49
CA ALA A 39 1.13 4.58 6.21
C ALA A 39 1.87 3.39 6.86
N ASP A 40 3.04 3.00 6.35
CA ASP A 40 3.85 1.95 6.97
C ASP A 40 4.31 2.33 8.38
N LEU A 41 4.53 3.62 8.66
CA LEU A 41 4.96 4.13 9.97
C LEU A 41 3.88 3.93 11.04
N LEU A 42 2.61 3.84 10.65
CA LEU A 42 1.52 3.51 11.58
C LEU A 42 1.74 2.11 12.19
N PHE A 43 2.31 1.18 11.43
CA PHE A 43 2.56 -0.19 11.87
C PHE A 43 3.94 -0.35 12.50
N THR A 44 4.98 0.24 11.90
CA THR A 44 6.35 0.07 12.38
C THR A 44 6.68 0.95 13.59
N MET A 45 6.07 2.13 13.71
CA MET A 45 6.34 3.06 14.82
C MET A 45 5.28 3.01 15.90
N ILE A 46 3.99 3.12 15.55
CA ILE A 46 2.91 3.15 16.56
C ILE A 46 2.65 1.74 17.10
N GLU A 47 2.43 0.75 16.22
CA GLU A 47 2.26 -0.65 16.63
C GLU A 47 3.61 -1.37 16.92
N ARG A 48 4.74 -0.70 16.64
CA ARG A 48 6.10 -1.19 16.90
C ARG A 48 6.41 -2.56 16.29
N ARG A 49 5.85 -2.86 15.12
CA ARG A 49 6.13 -4.13 14.41
C ARG A 49 7.59 -4.23 14.00
N ASN A 50 8.16 -5.43 14.14
CA ASN A 50 9.56 -5.75 13.79
C ASN A 50 9.74 -6.14 12.31
N GLN A 51 8.69 -6.04 11.50
CA GLN A 51 8.70 -6.36 10.07
C GLN A 51 7.92 -5.30 9.30
N ARG A 52 8.29 -5.10 8.04
CA ARG A 52 7.53 -4.22 7.14
C ARG A 52 6.11 -4.77 6.93
N PRO A 53 5.09 -3.92 6.78
CA PRO A 53 3.76 -4.33 6.32
C PRO A 53 3.87 -5.11 5.00
N PRO A 54 3.03 -6.13 4.77
CA PRO A 54 3.01 -6.88 3.52
C PRO A 54 2.28 -6.09 2.41
N VAL A 55 2.76 -4.89 2.14
CA VAL A 55 2.16 -3.93 1.20
C VAL A 55 3.19 -3.48 0.18
N ILE A 56 2.82 -3.52 -1.10
CA ILE A 56 3.61 -3.00 -2.22
C ILE A 56 2.82 -1.85 -2.84
N TYR A 57 3.51 -0.73 -3.06
CA TYR A 57 2.94 0.47 -3.64
C TYR A 57 3.48 0.62 -5.06
N THR A 58 2.65 1.04 -6.02
CA THR A 58 3.14 1.33 -7.37
C THR A 58 4.05 2.56 -7.42
N THR A 59 3.90 3.48 -6.46
CA THR A 59 4.72 4.69 -6.29
C THR A 59 4.86 5.56 -7.55
N PHE A 60 3.79 5.73 -8.33
CA PHE A 60 3.84 6.54 -9.54
C PHE A 60 4.09 8.02 -9.21
N GLN A 61 4.75 8.73 -10.13
CA GLN A 61 5.08 10.14 -10.03
C GLN A 61 4.40 10.94 -11.16
N ALA A 62 4.53 12.27 -11.13
CA ALA A 62 3.98 13.14 -12.17
C ALA A 62 4.43 12.77 -13.59
N ARG A 63 5.68 12.30 -13.75
CA ARG A 63 6.21 11.86 -15.05
C ARG A 63 5.48 10.64 -15.61
N ASP A 64 4.96 9.78 -14.73
CA ASP A 64 4.32 8.52 -15.11
C ASP A 64 2.88 8.73 -15.56
N LEU A 65 2.25 9.85 -15.17
CA LEU A 65 0.87 10.18 -15.53
C LEU A 65 0.65 10.39 -17.03
N GLY A 66 1.70 10.78 -17.76
CA GLY A 66 1.66 10.88 -19.23
C GLY A 66 1.90 9.55 -19.95
N SER A 67 2.11 8.47 -19.20
CA SER A 67 2.46 7.14 -19.68
C SER A 67 1.51 6.07 -19.13
N ASP A 68 1.84 4.79 -19.33
CA ASP A 68 1.01 3.67 -18.92
C ASP A 68 1.19 3.32 -17.44
N THR A 69 0.40 3.97 -16.57
CA THR A 69 0.33 3.64 -15.15
C THR A 69 -0.31 2.26 -14.87
N ALA A 70 -1.11 1.73 -15.80
CA ALA A 70 -1.68 0.39 -15.68
C ALA A 70 -0.59 -0.68 -15.84
N ALA A 71 0.38 -0.47 -16.74
CA ALA A 71 1.56 -1.33 -16.83
C ALA A 71 2.43 -1.29 -15.56
N LEU A 72 2.54 -0.13 -14.89
CA LEU A 72 3.18 -0.04 -13.58
C LEU A 72 2.47 -0.91 -12.54
N PHE A 73 1.14 -0.82 -12.46
CA PHE A 73 0.35 -1.64 -11.56
C PHE A 73 0.51 -3.14 -11.84
N LYS A 74 0.36 -3.55 -13.09
CA LYS A 74 0.52 -4.96 -13.49
C LYS A 74 1.89 -5.52 -13.09
N ARG A 75 2.96 -4.76 -13.33
CA ARG A 75 4.32 -5.15 -12.92
C ARG A 75 4.43 -5.26 -11.40
N ALA A 76 3.93 -4.28 -10.66
CA ALA A 76 3.97 -4.32 -9.19
C ALA A 76 3.24 -5.55 -8.63
N THR A 77 2.11 -5.95 -9.22
CA THR A 77 1.39 -7.17 -8.84
C THR A 77 2.20 -8.43 -9.12
N GLN A 78 2.81 -8.52 -10.31
CA GLN A 78 3.65 -9.67 -10.69
C GLN A 78 4.88 -9.78 -9.79
N GLU A 79 5.63 -8.69 -9.61
CA GLU A 79 6.82 -8.65 -8.77
C GLU A 79 6.52 -8.97 -7.30
N ALA A 80 5.38 -8.51 -6.78
CA ALA A 80 4.95 -8.84 -5.43
C ALA A 80 4.67 -10.34 -5.27
N PHE A 81 3.98 -10.95 -6.24
CA PHE A 81 3.73 -12.38 -6.22
C PHE A 81 5.02 -13.19 -6.33
N GLU A 82 5.89 -12.87 -7.28
CA GLU A 82 7.16 -13.57 -7.52
C GLU A 82 8.09 -13.49 -6.31
N ARG A 83 8.15 -12.34 -5.63
CA ARG A 83 9.04 -12.12 -4.49
C ARG A 83 8.56 -12.79 -3.22
N PHE A 84 7.26 -12.74 -2.93
CA PHE A 84 6.73 -13.11 -1.62
C PHE A 84 5.92 -14.41 -1.62
N ALA A 85 5.53 -14.93 -2.79
CA ALA A 85 4.73 -16.14 -2.97
C ALA A 85 3.56 -16.26 -1.95
N PRO A 86 2.68 -15.24 -1.84
CA PRO A 86 1.60 -15.26 -0.86
C PRO A 86 0.51 -16.27 -1.25
N GLN A 87 -0.30 -16.70 -0.27
CA GLN A 87 -1.45 -17.58 -0.49
C GLN A 87 -2.60 -16.85 -1.21
N ALA A 88 -2.71 -15.54 -0.99
CA ALA A 88 -3.68 -14.67 -1.65
C ALA A 88 -3.12 -13.24 -1.76
N MET A 89 -3.70 -12.45 -2.66
CA MET A 89 -3.37 -11.05 -2.83
C MET A 89 -4.62 -10.18 -2.79
N ILE A 90 -4.50 -9.01 -2.16
CA ILE A 90 -5.44 -7.89 -2.29
C ILE A 90 -4.82 -6.93 -3.31
N VAL A 91 -5.64 -6.32 -4.15
CA VAL A 91 -5.23 -5.31 -5.13
C VAL A 91 -6.20 -4.14 -5.17
#